data_AF-A0A7W1BMQ4-F1
#
_entry.id   AF-A0A7W1BMQ4-F1
#
_cell.length_a   1.000
_cell.length_b   1.000
_cell.length_c   1.000
_cell.angle_alpha   90.00
_cell.angle_beta   90.00
_cell.angle_gamma   90.00
#
_symmetry.space_group_name_H-M   'P 1'
#
loop_
_entity.id
_entity.type
_entity.pdbx_description
1 polymer ?
#
loop_
_entity_poly.entity_id
_entity_poly.type
_entity_poly.pdbx_seq_one_letter_code
_entity_poly.pdbx_strand_id
1 'polypeptide(L)'
;KTGSVIVDLAAEAGGNCALTQAEETITVQGVTIIGATNLPATVPLHASQMFSRNVETLIKHLAKDGTVTIDPADEIVGPMIVA
;
A
#
# COMPACT_ATOMS: atom_id res chain seq x y z
N LYS A 1 -22.08 16.07 -5.35
CA LYS A 1 -22.73 17.14 -6.15
C LYS A 1 -22.07 17.15 -7.52
N THR A 2 -22.70 17.72 -8.56
CA THR A 2 -22.01 17.90 -9.85
C THR A 2 -20.69 18.64 -9.65
N GLY A 3 -19.61 18.11 -10.20
CA GLY A 3 -18.23 18.60 -10.01
C GLY A 3 -17.51 18.06 -8.77
N SER A 4 -18.15 17.21 -7.95
CA SER A 4 -17.46 16.51 -6.87
C SER A 4 -16.56 15.39 -7.41
N VAL A 5 -15.53 15.04 -6.64
CA VAL A 5 -14.59 13.96 -6.95
C VAL A 5 -14.56 12.97 -5.79
N ILE A 6 -14.60 11.68 -6.10
CA ILE A 6 -14.38 10.56 -5.19
C ILE A 6 -13.07 9.90 -5.59
N VAL A 7 -12.14 9.76 -4.64
CA VAL A 7 -10.92 8.98 -4.84
C VAL A 7 -11.03 7.75 -3.96
N ASP A 8 -11.08 6.57 -4.57
CA ASP A 8 -11.25 5.32 -3.87
C ASP A 8 -9.92 4.57 -3.78
N LEU A 9 -9.35 4.53 -2.58
CA LEU A 9 -8.07 3.88 -2.29
C LEU A 9 -8.19 2.35 -2.21
N ALA A 10 -9.41 1.80 -2.13
CA ALA A 10 -9.65 0.37 -2.02
C ALA A 10 -10.05 -0.25 -3.37
N ALA A 11 -9.77 0.42 -4.49
CA ALA A 11 -10.23 0.03 -5.81
C ALA A 11 -9.80 -1.39 -6.22
N GLU A 12 -8.62 -1.85 -5.79
CA GLU A 12 -8.12 -3.20 -6.06
C GLU A 12 -8.90 -4.32 -5.33
N ALA A 13 -9.52 -4.00 -4.19
CA ALA A 13 -10.22 -4.94 -3.31
C ALA A 13 -11.75 -4.87 -3.45
N GLY A 14 -12.24 -4.38 -4.60
CA GLY A 14 -13.67 -4.22 -4.90
C GLY A 14 -14.22 -2.80 -4.68
N GLY A 15 -13.45 -1.89 -4.08
CA GLY A 15 -13.80 -0.48 -3.90
C GLY A 15 -14.79 -0.21 -2.76
N ASN A 16 -14.65 0.94 -2.11
CA ASN A 16 -15.63 1.46 -1.15
C ASN A 16 -16.84 2.10 -1.84
N CYS A 17 -16.66 2.61 -3.06
CA CYS A 17 -17.76 3.14 -3.85
C CYS A 17 -18.29 2.05 -4.80
N ALA A 18 -19.60 1.79 -4.76
CA ALA A 18 -20.24 0.75 -5.57
C ALA A 18 -20.04 0.89 -7.09
N LEU A 19 -19.63 2.06 -7.55
CA LEU A 19 -19.37 2.37 -8.96
C LEU A 19 -17.87 2.45 -9.29
N THR A 20 -16.97 2.21 -8.32
CA THR A 20 -15.52 2.20 -8.54
C THR A 20 -15.15 1.16 -9.59
N GLN A 21 -14.30 1.55 -10.53
CA GLN A 21 -13.67 0.66 -11.49
C GLN A 21 -12.17 0.78 -11.29
N ALA A 22 -11.52 -0.34 -10.99
CA ALA A 22 -10.09 -0.38 -10.72
C ALA A 22 -9.30 0.12 -11.93
N GLU A 23 -8.30 0.96 -11.66
CA GLU A 23 -7.42 1.59 -12.66
C GLU A 23 -8.11 2.61 -13.58
N GLU A 24 -9.38 2.92 -13.35
CA GLU A 24 -10.15 3.84 -14.18
C GLU A 24 -10.52 5.14 -13.47
N THR A 25 -10.73 6.18 -14.29
CA THR A 25 -11.39 7.42 -13.86
C THR A 25 -12.67 7.60 -14.66
N ILE A 26 -13.80 7.45 -13.99
CA ILE A 26 -15.13 7.54 -14.62
C ILE A 26 -15.89 8.76 -14.11
N THR A 27 -16.93 9.19 -14.83
CA THR A 27 -17.86 10.21 -14.35
C THR A 27 -19.27 9.68 -14.39
N VAL A 28 -19.96 9.69 -13.25
CA VAL A 28 -21.34 9.22 -13.11
C VAL A 28 -22.18 10.33 -12.49
N GLN A 29 -23.26 10.72 -13.17
CA GLN A 29 -24.19 11.77 -12.72
C GLN A 29 -23.47 13.08 -12.30
N GLY A 30 -22.41 13.44 -13.02
CA GLY A 30 -21.62 14.64 -12.76
C GLY A 30 -20.61 14.54 -11.62
N VAL A 31 -20.40 13.35 -11.03
CA VAL A 31 -19.36 13.07 -10.03
C VAL A 31 -18.26 12.25 -10.67
N THR A 32 -17.01 12.69 -10.55
CA THR A 32 -15.84 11.94 -11.02
C THR A 32 -15.40 10.93 -9.95
N ILE A 33 -15.14 9.69 -10.33
CA ILE A 33 -14.69 8.61 -9.46
C ILE A 33 -13.35 8.11 -9.99
N ILE A 34 -12.32 8.14 -9.14
CA ILE A 34 -10.95 7.70 -9.45
C ILE A 34 -10.68 6.42 -8.67
N GLY A 35 -10.57 5.29 -9.38
CA GLY A 35 -10.26 3.98 -8.82
C GLY A 35 -8.76 3.66 -8.89
N ALA A 36 -7.91 4.51 -8.33
CA ALA A 36 -6.45 4.31 -8.41
C ALA A 36 -5.99 3.13 -7.52
N THR A 37 -5.26 2.19 -8.10
CA THR A 37 -4.74 0.98 -7.42
C THR A 37 -3.29 1.13 -6.95
N ASN A 38 -2.50 2.00 -7.58
CA ASN A 38 -1.08 2.18 -7.27
C ASN A 38 -0.68 3.65 -7.17
N LEU A 39 -1.29 4.37 -6.22
CA LEU A 39 -0.93 5.76 -5.94
C LEU A 39 0.54 5.96 -5.53
N PRO A 40 1.19 5.08 -4.74
CA PRO A 40 2.61 5.27 -4.39
C PRO A 40 3.53 5.39 -5.60
N ALA A 41 3.22 4.71 -6.72
CA ALA A 41 3.98 4.82 -7.95
C ALA A 41 3.92 6.22 -8.61
N THR A 42 2.96 7.06 -8.26
CA THR A 42 2.87 8.45 -8.74
C THR A 42 3.85 9.40 -8.05
N VAL A 43 4.41 8.98 -6.89
CA VAL A 43 5.43 9.70 -6.11
C VAL A 43 6.61 8.79 -5.76
N PRO A 44 7.27 8.20 -6.78
CA PRO A 44 8.13 7.03 -6.62
C PRO A 44 9.35 7.29 -5.74
N LEU A 45 9.91 8.50 -5.78
CA LEU A 45 11.07 8.87 -4.97
C LEU A 45 10.78 8.75 -3.47
N HIS A 46 9.72 9.40 -2.99
CA HIS A 46 9.36 9.40 -1.58
C HIS A 46 8.76 8.07 -1.12
N ALA A 47 7.94 7.43 -1.97
CA ALA A 47 7.42 6.10 -1.69
C ALA A 47 8.57 5.09 -1.46
N SER A 48 9.59 5.11 -2.33
CA SER A 48 10.77 4.24 -2.22
C SER A 48 11.60 4.56 -0.97
N GLN A 49 11.79 5.83 -0.63
CA GLN A 49 12.50 6.24 0.58
C GLN A 49 11.81 5.72 1.85
N MET A 50 10.48 5.89 1.96
CA MET A 50 9.72 5.40 3.11
C MET A 50 9.74 3.87 3.20
N PHE A 51 9.55 3.17 2.08
CA PHE A 51 9.63 1.72 2.05
C PHE A 51 11.02 1.20 2.43
N SER A 52 12.08 1.81 1.89
CA SER A 52 13.46 1.42 2.18
C SER A 52 13.80 1.55 3.66
N ARG A 53 13.27 2.57 4.34
CA ARG A 53 13.45 2.75 5.79
C ARG A 53 12.80 1.63 6.60
N ASN A 54 11.62 1.16 6.20
CA ASN A 54 10.97 0.02 6.85
C ASN A 54 11.77 -1.27 6.66
N VAL A 55 12.24 -1.52 5.43
CA VAL A 55 13.10 -2.68 5.11
C VAL A 55 14.42 -2.64 5.89
N GLU A 56 15.09 -1.49 5.92
CA GLU A 56 16.31 -1.28 6.71
C GLU A 56 16.08 -1.58 8.20
N THR A 57 14.96 -1.12 8.75
CA THR A 57 14.60 -1.34 10.16
C THR A 57 14.38 -2.81 10.46
N LEU A 58 13.69 -3.54 9.57
CA LEU A 58 13.50 -4.98 9.69
C LEU A 58 14.84 -5.73 9.61
N ILE A 59 15.71 -5.39 8.66
CA ILE A 59 17.04 -6.01 8.52
C ILE A 59 17.88 -5.79 9.78
N LYS A 60 17.88 -4.57 10.33
CA LYS A 60 18.58 -4.27 11.60
C LYS A 60 18.03 -5.08 12.77
N HIS A 61 16.73 -5.36 12.78
CA HIS A 61 16.10 -6.20 13.79
C HIS A 61 16.52 -7.67 13.65
N LEU A 62 16.61 -8.18 12.42
CA LEU A 62 17.04 -9.55 12.12
C LEU A 62 18.54 -9.78 12.31
N ALA A 63 19.37 -8.76 12.08
CA ALA A 63 20.83 -8.85 12.05
C ALA A 63 21.50 -8.01 13.15
N LYS A 64 21.04 -8.14 14.40
CA LYS A 64 21.53 -7.35 15.56
C LYS A 64 23.05 -7.40 15.72
N ASP A 65 23.68 -8.54 15.44
CA ASP A 65 25.13 -8.76 15.54
C ASP A 65 25.79 -9.06 14.19
N GLY A 66 25.21 -8.57 13.09
CA GLY A 66 25.69 -8.83 11.72
C GLY A 66 25.42 -10.24 11.21
N THR A 67 24.83 -11.11 12.04
CA THR A 67 24.31 -12.42 11.66
C THR A 67 22.80 -12.36 11.62
N VAL A 68 22.21 -12.77 10.48
CA VAL A 68 20.75 -12.84 10.33
C VAL A 68 20.21 -14.02 11.14
N THR A 69 19.32 -13.73 12.08
CA THR A 69 18.59 -14.74 12.87
C THR A 69 17.12 -14.64 12.54
N ILE A 70 16.51 -15.77 12.15
CA ILE A 70 15.07 -15.88 11.92
C ILE A 70 14.51 -16.74 13.05
N ASP A 71 13.87 -16.08 14.02
CA ASP A 71 13.20 -16.75 15.13
C ASP A 71 11.68 -16.70 14.92
N PRO A 72 11.01 -17.82 14.61
CA PRO A 72 9.57 -17.86 14.46
C PRO A 72 8.79 -17.55 15.74
N ALA A 73 9.43 -17.63 16.92
CA ALA A 73 8.82 -17.29 18.19
C ALA A 73 8.91 -15.79 18.53
N ASP A 74 9.70 -15.00 17.78
CA ASP A 74 9.77 -13.56 17.94
C ASP A 74 8.46 -12.90 17.46
N GLU A 75 7.95 -11.96 18.26
CA GLU A 75 6.64 -11.32 18.05
C GLU A 75 6.56 -10.47 16.75
N ILE A 76 7.70 -10.06 16.20
CA ILE A 76 7.80 -9.31 14.94
C ILE A 76 8.16 -10.25 13.79
N VAL A 77 9.18 -11.09 13.97
CA VAL A 77 9.69 -11.96 12.89
C VAL A 77 8.73 -13.08 12.57
N GLY A 78 8.14 -13.73 13.58
CA GLY A 78 7.21 -14.84 13.42
C GLY A 78 6.05 -14.53 12.47
N PRO A 79 5.25 -13.46 12.72
CA PRO A 79 4.13 -13.08 11.85
C PRO A 79 4.51 -12.65 10.43
N MET A 80 5.78 -12.30 10.17
CA MET A 80 6.26 -11.88 8.84
C MET A 80 6.68 -13.06 7.95
N ILE A 81 6.87 -14.25 8.53
CA ILE A 81 7.25 -15.45 7.77
C ILE A 81 6.03 -15.99 7.04
N VAL A 82 6.15 -16.16 5.72
CA VAL A 82 5.20 -16.88 4.87
C VAL A 82 5.90 -18.13 4.36
N ALA A 83 5.38 -19.32 4.68
CA ALA A 83 5.96 -20.62 4.35
C ALA A 83 4.97 -21.51 3.59
#